data_AF-A0A0F6QZY3-F1
#
_entry.id   AF-A0A0F6QZY3-F1
#
_cell.length_a   1.000
_cell.length_b   1.000
_cell.length_c   1.000
_cell.angle_alpha   90.00
_cell.angle_beta   90.00
_cell.angle_gamma   90.00
#
_symmetry.space_group_name_H-M   'P 1'
#
loop_
_entity.id
_entity.type
_entity.pdbx_description
1 polymer ?
#
loop_
_entity_poly.entity_id
_entity_poly.type
_entity_poly.pdbx_seq_one_letter_code
_entity_poly.pdbx_strand_id
1 'polypeptide(L)'
;MIVIMPDFDGLPINAQRPRWPLIVIVIGCLVLIWLLKFPGVVLASFILLSSYLLIHFTPDEKETAALRSSITLSMEDIQDVLDQYHDFLHGQSTETIADRTLYRPALADLDCQEEAIERFHYLVNTSDRFTSRMHARLERNLNITQLEKLLQIADARAAELEESWLAARKAARRLSE
;
A
#
# COMPACT_ATOMS: atom_id res chain seq x y z
N MET A 1 4.72 16.88 17.99
CA MET A 1 5.83 15.94 17.66
C MET A 1 5.60 15.43 16.25
N ILE A 2 6.37 15.90 15.26
CA ILE A 2 6.22 15.49 13.86
C ILE A 2 6.71 14.05 13.75
N VAL A 3 5.79 13.11 13.54
CA VAL A 3 6.13 11.72 13.24
C VAL A 3 6.83 11.73 11.88
N ILE A 4 8.13 11.42 11.86
CA ILE A 4 8.84 11.17 10.60
C ILE A 4 8.24 9.88 10.05
N MET A 5 7.30 10.01 9.12
CA MET A 5 6.71 8.84 8.49
C MET A 5 7.79 8.06 7.76
N PRO A 6 7.69 6.71 7.76
CA PRO A 6 8.51 5.89 6.89
C PRO A 6 8.24 6.28 5.43
N ASP A 7 9.21 6.94 4.80
CA ASP A 7 9.26 7.07 3.34
C ASP A 7 9.75 5.73 2.77
N PHE A 8 9.58 5.53 1.47
CA PHE A 8 9.99 4.31 0.75
C PHE A 8 11.50 4.08 0.71
N ASP A 9 12.29 4.93 1.37
CA ASP A 9 13.74 4.95 1.33
C ASP A 9 14.31 3.66 1.93
N GLY A 10 14.99 2.88 1.09
CA GLY A 10 15.63 1.63 1.48
C GLY A 10 14.89 0.34 1.09
N LEU A 11 13.73 0.40 0.42
CA LEU A 11 13.13 -0.80 -0.17
C LEU A 11 13.89 -1.19 -1.46
N PRO A 12 14.57 -2.34 -1.52
CA PRO A 12 15.26 -2.78 -2.73
C PRO A 12 14.23 -2.92 -3.86
N ILE A 13 14.53 -2.40 -5.05
CA ILE A 13 13.55 -2.28 -6.15
C ILE A 13 13.49 -3.57 -7.00
N ASN A 14 14.41 -4.52 -6.76
CA ASN A 14 14.59 -5.69 -7.62
C ASN A 14 14.45 -6.99 -6.82
N ALA A 15 13.26 -7.61 -6.88
CA ALA A 15 13.03 -8.96 -6.39
C ALA A 15 13.45 -9.97 -7.47
N GLN A 16 14.75 -10.04 -7.77
CA GLN A 16 15.25 -10.98 -8.76
C GLN A 16 15.21 -12.38 -8.15
N ARG A 17 14.15 -13.15 -8.46
CA ARG A 17 14.06 -14.56 -8.05
C ARG A 17 15.30 -15.28 -8.60
N PRO A 18 16.13 -15.91 -7.76
CA PRO A 18 17.32 -16.59 -8.24
C PRO A 18 16.89 -17.72 -9.17
N ARG A 19 17.43 -17.73 -10.40
CA ARG A 19 17.19 -18.79 -11.41
C ARG A 19 18.04 -20.04 -11.19
N TRP A 20 18.98 -19.98 -10.24
CA TRP A 20 19.87 -21.09 -9.91
C TRP A 20 19.19 -22.41 -9.49
N PRO A 21 18.10 -22.46 -8.70
CA PRO A 21 17.44 -23.72 -8.37
C PRO A 21 16.89 -24.45 -9.60
N LEU A 22 16.42 -23.73 -10.63
CA LEU A 22 16.00 -24.37 -11.89
C LEU A 22 17.17 -25.03 -12.61
N ILE A 23 18.34 -24.39 -12.60
CA ILE A 23 19.57 -24.94 -13.19
C ILE A 23 19.99 -26.21 -12.45
N VAL A 24 19.91 -26.21 -11.11
CA VAL A 24 20.22 -27.38 -10.28
C VAL A 24 19.26 -28.54 -10.55
N ILE A 25 17.95 -28.28 -10.69
CA ILE A 25 16.95 -29.29 -11.02
C ILE A 25 17.21 -29.92 -12.39
N VAL A 26 17.49 -29.10 -13.41
CA VAL A 26 17.76 -29.58 -14.77
C VAL A 26 19.04 -30.43 -14.81
N ILE A 27 20.10 -29.99 -14.14
CA ILE A 27 21.36 -30.76 -14.04
C ILE A 27 21.14 -32.07 -13.28
N GLY A 28 20.37 -32.05 -12.18
CA GLY A 28 20.01 -33.25 -11.42
C GLY A 28 19.25 -34.28 -12.27
N CYS A 29 18.28 -33.84 -13.06
CA CYS A 29 17.56 -34.71 -14.00
C CYS A 29 18.49 -35.32 -15.06
N LEU A 30 19.41 -34.54 -15.63
CA LEU A 30 20.37 -35.05 -16.62
C LEU A 30 21.31 -36.11 -16.02
N VAL A 31 21.81 -35.89 -14.80
CA VAL A 31 22.67 -36.86 -14.09
C VAL A 31 21.90 -38.14 -13.75
N LEU A 32 20.64 -38.04 -13.30
CA LEU A 32 19.77 -39.18 -13.01
C LEU A 32 19.50 -40.06 -14.23
N ILE A 33 19.23 -39.44 -15.38
CA ILE A 33 18.99 -40.13 -16.65
C ILE A 33 20.28 -40.83 -17.12
N TRP A 34 21.43 -40.17 -16.97
CA TRP A 34 22.72 -40.69 -17.41
C TRP A 34 23.20 -41.88 -16.55
N LEU A 35 22.97 -41.85 -15.23
CA LEU A 35 23.46 -42.87 -14.31
C LEU A 35 22.55 -44.11 -14.22
N LEU A 36 21.23 -43.95 -14.32
CA LEU A 36 20.26 -45.00 -13.95
C LEU A 36 19.46 -45.61 -15.11
N LYS A 37 19.55 -45.08 -16.35
CA LYS A 37 18.76 -45.53 -17.52
C LYS A 37 17.22 -45.49 -17.25
N PHE A 38 16.48 -46.56 -17.56
CA PHE A 38 15.00 -46.61 -17.54
C PHE A 38 14.34 -46.14 -16.23
N PRO A 39 14.80 -46.57 -15.02
CA PRO A 39 14.25 -46.06 -13.76
C PRO A 39 14.55 -44.57 -13.51
N GLY A 40 15.64 -44.02 -14.08
CA GLY A 40 15.97 -42.60 -13.98
C GLY A 40 14.97 -41.70 -14.71
N VAL A 41 14.40 -42.17 -15.82
CA VAL A 41 13.37 -41.46 -16.58
C VAL A 41 12.07 -41.32 -15.79
N VAL A 42 11.66 -42.39 -15.09
CA VAL A 42 10.46 -42.36 -14.23
C VAL A 42 10.64 -41.38 -13.08
N LEU A 43 11.83 -41.35 -12.47
CA LEU A 43 12.13 -40.42 -11.37
C LEU A 43 12.18 -38.95 -11.86
N ALA A 44 12.85 -38.70 -13.00
CA ALA A 44 12.92 -37.37 -13.60
C ALA A 44 11.53 -36.84 -13.99
N SER A 45 10.66 -37.70 -14.53
CA SER A 45 9.25 -37.41 -14.80
C SER A 45 8.52 -36.97 -13.53
N PHE A 46 8.70 -37.70 -12.42
CA PHE A 46 8.08 -37.35 -11.15
C PHE A 46 8.57 -36.02 -10.59
N ILE A 47 9.88 -35.75 -10.69
CA ILE A 47 10.49 -34.49 -10.25
C ILE A 47 10.00 -33.30 -11.10
N LEU A 48 9.92 -33.47 -12.42
CA LEU A 48 9.40 -32.44 -13.32
C LEU A 48 7.92 -32.17 -13.06
N LEU A 49 7.11 -33.22 -12.89
CA LEU A 49 5.69 -33.07 -12.60
C LEU A 49 5.48 -32.39 -11.24
N SER A 50 6.24 -32.79 -10.22
CA SER A 50 6.19 -32.16 -8.89
C SER A 50 6.65 -30.70 -8.93
N SER A 51 7.74 -30.38 -9.64
CA SER A 51 8.20 -29.00 -9.83
C SER A 51 7.20 -28.17 -10.61
N TYR A 52 6.63 -28.73 -11.68
CA TYR A 52 5.60 -28.07 -12.47
C TYR A 52 4.39 -27.73 -11.61
N LEU A 53 3.91 -28.66 -10.80
CA LEU A 53 2.82 -28.40 -9.85
C LEU A 53 3.20 -27.34 -8.81
N LEU A 54 4.40 -27.38 -8.24
CA LEU A 54 4.84 -26.37 -7.27
C LEU A 54 4.94 -24.96 -7.88
N ILE A 55 5.36 -24.84 -9.14
CA ILE A 55 5.47 -23.57 -9.86
C ILE A 55 4.08 -23.06 -10.31
N HIS A 56 3.17 -23.95 -10.70
CA HIS A 56 1.82 -23.54 -11.13
C HIS A 56 0.84 -23.32 -9.98
N PHE A 57 1.05 -23.97 -8.83
CA PHE A 57 0.25 -23.78 -7.63
C PHE A 57 0.92 -22.88 -6.59
N THR A 58 1.95 -22.12 -6.96
CA THR A 58 2.66 -21.28 -5.98
C THR A 58 1.70 -20.23 -5.41
N PRO A 59 1.50 -20.19 -4.08
CA PRO A 59 0.63 -19.22 -3.41
C PRO A 59 1.02 -17.76 -3.67
N ASP A 60 2.28 -17.52 -4.02
CA ASP A 60 2.85 -16.19 -4.21
C ASP A 60 2.04 -15.29 -5.14
N GLU A 61 1.49 -15.79 -6.26
CA GLU A 61 0.71 -14.93 -7.16
C GLU A 61 -0.62 -14.51 -6.55
N LYS A 62 -1.28 -15.42 -5.81
CA LYS A 62 -2.54 -15.11 -5.12
C LYS A 62 -2.30 -14.18 -3.94
N GLU A 63 -1.23 -14.40 -3.19
CA GLU A 63 -0.86 -13.61 -2.02
C GLU A 63 -0.41 -12.21 -2.42
N THR A 64 0.43 -12.07 -3.46
CA THR A 64 0.82 -10.76 -3.99
C THR A 64 -0.37 -10.00 -4.59
N ALA A 65 -1.31 -10.68 -5.25
CA ALA A 65 -2.55 -10.07 -5.73
C ALA A 65 -3.44 -9.59 -4.57
N ALA A 66 -3.58 -10.40 -3.52
CA ALA A 66 -4.32 -10.03 -2.31
C ALA A 66 -3.70 -8.83 -1.61
N LEU A 67 -2.38 -8.82 -1.41
CA LEU A 67 -1.66 -7.69 -0.81
C LEU A 67 -1.81 -6.41 -1.64
N ARG A 68 -1.73 -6.50 -2.97
CA ARG A 68 -1.97 -5.35 -3.86
C ARG A 68 -3.39 -4.80 -3.70
N SER A 69 -4.38 -5.69 -3.59
CA SER A 69 -5.77 -5.30 -3.31
C SER A 69 -5.89 -4.59 -1.97
N SER A 70 -5.28 -5.14 -0.91
CA SER A 70 -5.29 -4.51 0.43
C SER A 70 -4.65 -3.12 0.40
N ILE A 71 -3.49 -2.97 -0.26
CA ILE A 71 -2.84 -1.66 -0.40
C ILE A 71 -3.74 -0.68 -1.16
N THR A 72 -4.47 -1.18 -2.16
CA THR A 72 -5.40 -0.34 -2.95
C THR A 72 -6.55 0.15 -2.10
N LEU A 73 -7.10 -0.72 -1.24
CA LEU A 73 -8.12 -0.34 -0.26
C LEU A 73 -7.60 0.74 0.71
N SER A 74 -6.40 0.58 1.27
CA SER A 74 -5.84 1.60 2.17
C SER A 74 -5.57 2.94 1.48
N MET A 75 -5.31 2.93 0.16
CA MET A 75 -5.22 4.16 -0.63
C MET A 75 -6.58 4.79 -0.91
N GLU A 76 -7.63 3.97 -1.08
CA GLU A 76 -9.01 4.42 -1.19
C GLU A 76 -9.45 5.10 0.12
N ASP A 77 -9.13 4.53 1.28
CA ASP A 77 -9.39 5.15 2.58
C ASP A 77 -8.73 6.55 2.72
N ILE A 78 -7.51 6.71 2.20
CA ILE A 78 -6.84 8.03 2.13
C ILE A 78 -7.61 8.98 1.22
N GLN A 79 -8.00 8.52 0.03
CA GLN A 79 -8.73 9.32 -0.95
C GLN A 79 -10.09 9.76 -0.41
N ASP A 80 -10.79 8.89 0.31
CA ASP A 80 -12.08 9.21 0.93
C ASP A 80 -12.00 10.38 1.92
N VAL A 81 -10.92 10.46 2.71
CA VAL A 81 -10.71 11.60 3.63
C VAL A 81 -10.39 12.88 2.85
N LEU A 82 -9.58 12.78 1.79
CA LEU A 82 -9.27 13.92 0.92
C LEU A 82 -10.52 14.44 0.21
N ASP A 83 -11.36 13.55 -0.29
CA ASP A 83 -12.62 13.88 -0.97
C ASP A 83 -13.63 14.49 0.01
N GLN A 84 -13.73 13.98 1.24
CA GLN A 84 -14.53 14.61 2.30
C GLN A 84 -14.08 16.04 2.61
N TYR A 85 -12.77 16.27 2.66
CA TYR A 85 -12.24 17.62 2.88
C TYR A 85 -12.46 18.52 1.68
N HIS A 86 -12.30 18.00 0.46
CA HIS A 86 -12.59 18.72 -0.76
C HIS A 86 -14.08 19.12 -0.83
N ASP A 87 -15.00 18.20 -0.51
CA ASP A 87 -16.42 18.52 -0.39
C ASP A 87 -16.64 19.57 0.69
N PHE A 88 -16.06 19.43 1.88
CA PHE A 88 -16.15 20.47 2.91
C PHE A 88 -15.76 21.88 2.41
N LEU A 89 -14.72 21.98 1.59
CA LEU A 89 -14.26 23.26 1.05
C LEU A 89 -15.11 23.78 -0.13
N HIS A 90 -15.58 22.90 -1.02
CA HIS A 90 -16.14 23.29 -2.33
C HIS A 90 -17.59 22.85 -2.57
N GLY A 91 -18.11 22.00 -1.71
CA GLY A 91 -19.46 21.47 -1.77
C GLY A 91 -20.50 22.57 -1.68
N GLN A 92 -21.51 22.46 -2.54
CA GLN A 92 -22.60 23.45 -2.67
C GLN A 92 -23.87 23.03 -1.93
N SER A 93 -23.82 21.92 -1.20
CA SER A 93 -24.96 21.48 -0.40
C SER A 93 -25.20 22.46 0.75
N THR A 94 -26.46 22.62 1.16
CA THR A 94 -26.82 23.48 2.30
C THR A 94 -26.09 23.06 3.57
N GLU A 95 -25.90 21.76 3.78
CA GLU A 95 -25.19 21.21 4.93
C GLU A 95 -23.71 21.59 4.89
N THR A 96 -23.04 21.41 3.75
CA THR A 96 -21.63 21.72 3.56
C THR A 96 -21.35 23.23 3.73
N ILE A 97 -22.24 24.08 3.20
CA ILE A 97 -22.14 25.53 3.36
C ILE A 97 -22.32 25.92 4.83
N ALA A 98 -23.34 25.39 5.50
CA ALA A 98 -23.54 25.65 6.93
C ALA A 98 -22.35 25.17 7.76
N ASP A 99 -21.77 24.04 7.38
CA ASP A 99 -20.62 23.47 8.06
C ASP A 99 -19.37 24.35 7.94
N ARG A 100 -19.06 24.81 6.73
CA ARG A 100 -17.92 25.70 6.46
C ARG A 100 -18.12 27.11 7.00
N THR A 101 -19.35 27.59 7.14
CA THR A 101 -19.61 29.00 7.52
C THR A 101 -20.03 29.20 8.96
N LEU A 102 -20.82 28.28 9.51
CA LEU A 102 -21.44 28.41 10.83
C LEU A 102 -20.78 27.49 11.86
N TYR A 103 -20.54 26.22 11.52
CA TYR A 103 -20.11 25.23 12.51
C TYR A 103 -18.60 25.07 12.64
N ARG A 104 -17.85 25.17 11.55
CA ARG A 104 -16.40 24.88 11.52
C ARG A 104 -15.61 25.79 10.56
N PRO A 105 -15.76 27.12 10.62
CA PRO A 105 -15.05 28.02 9.69
C PRO A 105 -13.53 27.96 9.80
N ALA A 106 -12.99 27.70 10.99
CA ALA A 106 -11.54 27.60 11.22
C ALA A 106 -10.87 26.47 10.41
N LEU A 107 -11.61 25.44 9.99
CA LEU A 107 -11.08 24.32 9.21
C LEU A 107 -10.78 24.70 7.74
N ALA A 108 -11.43 25.75 7.25
CA ALA A 108 -11.20 26.35 5.93
C ALA A 108 -10.14 27.45 5.96
N ASP A 109 -9.70 27.88 7.14
CA ASP A 109 -8.64 28.88 7.32
C ASP A 109 -7.27 28.20 7.35
N LEU A 110 -6.49 28.42 6.30
CA LEU A 110 -5.14 27.85 6.15
C LEU A 110 -4.12 28.46 7.11
N ASP A 111 -4.41 29.63 7.69
CA ASP A 111 -3.52 30.33 8.63
C ASP A 111 -3.93 30.08 10.10
N CYS A 112 -4.83 29.12 10.35
CA CYS A 112 -5.28 28.79 11.69
C CYS A 112 -4.11 28.26 12.54
N GLN A 113 -3.88 28.88 13.70
CA GLN A 113 -2.78 28.51 14.61
C GLN A 113 -3.12 27.34 15.55
N GLU A 114 -4.21 26.62 15.31
CA GLU A 114 -4.57 25.44 16.09
C GLU A 114 -3.79 24.22 15.56
N GLU A 115 -3.01 23.58 16.44
CA GLU A 115 -2.06 22.51 16.09
C GLU A 115 -2.70 21.32 15.34
N ALA A 116 -3.92 20.92 15.70
CA ALA A 116 -4.63 19.82 15.04
C ALA A 116 -5.11 20.20 13.64
N ILE A 117 -5.54 21.45 13.42
CA ILE A 117 -5.93 21.95 12.10
C ILE A 117 -4.71 22.09 11.19
N GLU A 118 -3.64 22.72 11.70
CA GLU A 118 -2.37 22.88 10.97
C GLU A 118 -1.80 21.50 10.56
N ARG A 119 -1.78 20.55 11.50
CA ARG A 119 -1.32 19.18 11.22
C ARG A 119 -2.14 18.50 10.14
N PHE A 120 -3.47 18.64 10.19
CA PHE A 120 -4.34 18.05 9.17
C PHE A 120 -4.06 18.64 7.78
N HIS A 121 -3.95 19.97 7.65
CA HIS A 121 -3.60 20.61 6.37
C HIS A 121 -2.24 20.17 5.84
N TYR A 122 -1.25 20.01 6.73
CA TYR A 122 0.04 19.44 6.36
C TYR A 122 -0.10 18.01 5.81
N LEU A 123 -0.85 17.15 6.51
CA LEU A 123 -1.06 15.77 6.09
C LEU A 123 -1.76 15.68 4.74
N VAL A 124 -2.86 16.42 4.53
CA VAL A 124 -3.57 16.52 3.24
C VAL A 124 -2.60 16.84 2.10
N ASN A 125 -1.78 17.89 2.24
CA ASN A 125 -0.81 18.29 1.22
C ASN A 125 0.28 17.22 0.93
N THR A 126 0.57 16.34 1.88
CA THR A 126 1.55 15.26 1.70
C THR A 126 0.93 13.97 1.18
N SER A 127 -0.35 13.71 1.47
CA SER A 127 -1.09 12.51 1.09
C SER A 127 -1.26 12.37 -0.42
N ASP A 128 -1.55 13.46 -1.14
CA ASP A 128 -1.67 13.44 -2.62
C ASP A 128 -0.40 12.93 -3.32
N ARG A 129 0.76 13.40 -2.83
CA ARG A 129 2.06 12.96 -3.36
C ARG A 129 2.36 11.53 -2.97
N PHE A 130 1.90 11.11 -1.79
CA PHE A 130 2.07 9.75 -1.31
C PHE A 130 1.26 8.76 -2.17
N THR A 131 -0.02 8.99 -2.41
CA THR A 131 -0.89 8.11 -3.22
C THR A 131 -0.35 7.98 -4.66
N SER A 132 0.06 9.10 -5.25
CA SER A 132 0.69 9.12 -6.58
C SER A 132 1.97 8.25 -6.64
N ARG A 133 2.85 8.36 -5.63
CA ARG A 133 4.08 7.54 -5.53
C ARG A 133 3.77 6.06 -5.27
N MET A 134 2.71 5.76 -4.53
CA MET A 134 2.27 4.40 -4.23
C MET A 134 1.79 3.67 -5.49
N HIS A 135 0.93 4.30 -6.30
CA HIS A 135 0.48 3.72 -7.57
C HIS A 135 1.66 3.37 -8.48
N ALA A 136 2.59 4.31 -8.69
CA ALA A 136 3.80 4.08 -9.49
C ALA A 136 4.71 2.97 -8.93
N ARG A 137 4.64 2.68 -7.63
CA ARG A 137 5.38 1.60 -6.99
C ARG A 137 4.70 0.25 -7.19
N LEU A 138 3.37 0.19 -7.10
CA LEU A 138 2.57 -1.04 -7.26
C LEU A 138 2.62 -1.62 -8.66
N GLU A 139 2.82 -0.78 -9.68
CA GLU A 139 3.03 -1.24 -11.07
C GLU A 139 4.30 -2.09 -11.24
N ARG A 140 5.22 -2.06 -10.28
CA ARG A 140 6.48 -2.82 -10.33
C ARG A 140 6.30 -4.25 -9.82
N ASN A 141 7.21 -5.13 -10.25
CA ASN A 141 7.27 -6.51 -9.75
C ASN A 141 7.91 -6.54 -8.36
N LEU A 142 7.06 -6.47 -7.33
CA LEU A 142 7.43 -6.50 -5.93
C LEU A 142 7.27 -7.92 -5.36
N ASN A 143 8.12 -8.31 -4.41
CA ASN A 143 7.90 -9.52 -3.63
C ASN A 143 6.91 -9.31 -2.48
N ILE A 144 6.49 -10.41 -1.85
CA ILE A 144 5.53 -10.40 -0.72
C ILE A 144 6.00 -9.46 0.39
N THR A 145 7.23 -9.60 0.87
CA THR A 145 7.77 -8.77 1.96
C THR A 145 7.78 -7.26 1.64
N GLN A 146 8.03 -6.89 0.39
CA GLN A 146 7.94 -5.50 -0.05
C GLN A 146 6.49 -5.02 -0.06
N LEU A 147 5.56 -5.84 -0.54
CA LEU A 147 4.14 -5.52 -0.53
C LEU A 147 3.59 -5.40 0.90
N GLU A 148 3.94 -6.32 1.80
CA GLU A 148 3.57 -6.24 3.23
C GLU A 148 4.06 -4.95 3.86
N LYS A 149 5.31 -4.55 3.57
CA LYS A 149 5.87 -3.30 4.09
C LYS A 149 5.20 -2.07 3.48
N LEU A 150 4.80 -2.12 2.21
CA LEU A 150 4.00 -1.07 1.59
C LEU A 150 2.60 -0.97 2.19
N LEU A 151 1.97 -2.12 2.49
CA LEU A 151 0.67 -2.18 3.16
C LEU A 151 0.73 -1.54 4.54
N GLN A 152 1.72 -1.90 5.36
CA GLN A 152 1.91 -1.30 6.68
C GLN A 152 2.08 0.23 6.62
N ILE A 153 2.82 0.73 5.62
CA ILE A 153 2.98 2.17 5.42
C ILE A 153 1.66 2.80 5.00
N ALA A 154 0.93 2.19 4.05
CA ALA A 154 -0.37 2.69 3.58
C ALA A 154 -1.41 2.74 4.71
N ASP A 155 -1.53 1.66 5.50
CA ASP A 155 -2.44 1.58 6.65
C ASP A 155 -2.11 2.65 7.70
N ALA A 156 -0.82 2.83 8.01
CA ALA A 156 -0.39 3.88 8.94
C ALA A 156 -0.69 5.28 8.41
N ARG A 157 -0.51 5.51 7.09
CA ARG A 157 -0.87 6.78 6.43
C ARG A 157 -2.37 7.05 6.52
N ALA A 158 -3.20 6.06 6.20
CA ALA A 158 -4.65 6.16 6.23
C ALA A 158 -5.16 6.49 7.64
N ALA A 159 -4.72 5.71 8.63
CA ALA A 159 -5.12 5.90 10.02
C ALA A 159 -4.70 7.28 10.58
N GLU A 160 -3.48 7.73 10.30
CA GLU A 160 -3.02 9.04 10.77
C GLU A 160 -3.81 10.19 10.11
N LEU A 161 -4.11 10.08 8.81
CA LEU A 161 -4.90 11.07 8.11
C LEU A 161 -6.34 11.13 8.67
N GLU A 162 -6.98 9.98 8.87
CA GLU A 162 -8.32 9.89 9.45
C GLU A 162 -8.36 10.46 10.88
N GLU A 163 -7.41 10.08 11.73
CA GLU A 163 -7.32 10.61 13.10
C GLU A 163 -7.15 12.13 13.10
N SER A 164 -6.26 12.64 12.23
CA SER A 164 -6.04 14.09 12.11
C SER A 164 -7.28 14.83 11.60
N TRP A 165 -8.06 14.23 10.69
CA TRP A 165 -9.32 14.80 10.20
C TRP A 165 -10.34 14.95 11.34
N LEU A 166 -10.54 13.90 12.13
CA LEU A 166 -11.45 13.92 13.28
C LEU A 166 -11.01 14.93 14.34
N ALA A 167 -9.70 14.97 14.63
CA ALA A 167 -9.11 15.93 15.58
C ALA A 167 -9.32 17.38 15.11
N ALA A 168 -9.04 17.68 13.84
CA ALA A 168 -9.21 19.00 13.25
C ALA A 168 -10.68 19.45 13.26
N ARG A 169 -11.63 18.57 12.91
CA ARG A 169 -13.07 18.87 13.00
C ARG A 169 -13.52 19.20 14.42
N LYS A 170 -13.04 18.44 15.40
CA LYS A 170 -13.34 18.69 16.82
C LYS A 170 -12.73 20.01 17.29
N ALA A 171 -11.49 20.31 16.89
CA ALA A 171 -10.84 21.57 17.18
C ALA A 171 -11.58 22.77 16.58
N ALA A 172 -11.92 22.70 15.29
CA ALA A 172 -12.66 23.76 14.60
C ALA A 172 -14.02 24.05 15.24
N ARG A 173 -14.72 23.02 15.72
CA ARG A 173 -15.99 23.19 16.43
C ARG A 173 -15.81 23.90 17.77
N ARG A 174 -14.77 23.56 18.55
CA ARG A 174 -14.46 24.26 19.81
C ARG A 174 -14.15 25.75 19.60
N LEU A 175 -13.57 26.11 18.45
CA LEU A 175 -13.28 27.51 18.11
C LEU A 175 -14.51 28.30 17.65
N SER A 176 -15.60 27.61 17.29
CA SER A 176 -16.86 28.22 16.87
C SER A 176 -17.88 28.44 18.00
N GLU A 177 -17.61 27.85 19.17
CA GLU A 177 -18.39 28.02 20.41
C GLU A 177 -17.97 29.30 21.15
#